data_AF-A0AA50VYR4-F1
#
_entry.id   AF-A0AA50VYR4-F1
#
_cell.length_a   1.000
_cell.length_b   1.000
_cell.length_c   1.000
_cell.angle_alpha   90.00
_cell.angle_beta   90.00
_cell.angle_gamma   90.00
#
_symmetry.space_group_name_H-M   'P 1'
#
loop_
_entity.id
_entity.type
_entity.pdbx_description
1 polymer ?
#
loop_
_entity_poly.entity_id
_entity_poly.type
_entity_poly.pdbx_seq_one_letter_code
_entity_poly.pdbx_strand_id
1 'polypeptide(L)'
;DRSRKISFVGTAQYVSPELLQHRVDTCASDLWALGCIIYQMISGLPPFRASTDFLTFQKILKLDYEFPEGFPADAKDLVEKLVVLDHNKRLGASDLGETYDSIRQHPFFEGIDWENVWEQTPPKISPYLPGGSFEEEYTVPDYLEPGL
;
A
#
# COMPACT_ATOMS: atom_id res chain seq x y z
N ASP A 1 28.80 29.28 0.11
CA ASP A 1 28.46 28.06 0.86
C ASP A 1 27.04 27.63 0.48
N ARG A 2 26.90 26.62 -0.40
CA ARG A 2 25.60 26.24 -0.98
C ARG A 2 25.10 25.03 -0.20
N SER A 3 24.30 25.29 0.84
CA SER A 3 23.53 24.26 1.54
C SER A 3 22.74 23.47 0.48
N ARG A 4 23.14 22.22 0.24
CA ARG A 4 22.34 21.30 -0.56
C ARG A 4 21.10 21.00 0.26
N LYS A 5 19.98 21.64 -0.08
CA LYS A 5 18.67 21.17 0.36
C LYS A 5 18.54 19.73 -0.14
N ILE A 6 18.63 18.77 0.78
CA ILE A 6 18.27 17.38 0.53
C ILE A 6 16.74 17.37 0.47
N SER A 7 16.17 17.79 -0.65
CA SER A 7 14.74 17.59 -0.88
C SER A 7 14.56 16.09 -1.12
N PHE A 8 14.00 15.40 -0.14
CA PHE A 8 13.43 14.09 -0.36
C PHE A 8 12.33 14.23 -1.42
N VAL A 9 12.46 13.51 -2.53
CA VAL A 9 11.46 13.49 -3.60
C VAL A 9 10.85 12.10 -3.57
N GLY A 10 9.68 12.00 -2.94
CA GLY A 10 8.95 10.76 -2.75
C GLY A 10 7.74 11.00 -1.83
N THR A 11 6.69 10.21 -1.97
CA THR A 11 5.53 10.33 -1.08
C THR A 11 5.89 9.73 0.27
N ALA A 12 6.13 10.60 1.27
CA ALA A 12 6.65 10.26 2.60
C ALA A 12 5.92 9.10 3.31
N GLN A 13 4.65 8.86 2.96
CA GLN A 13 3.75 7.89 3.59
C GLN A 13 4.08 6.42 3.27
N TYR A 14 4.83 6.15 2.19
CA TYR A 14 5.16 4.78 1.76
C TYR A 14 6.64 4.42 1.97
N VAL A 15 7.40 5.33 2.58
CA VAL A 15 8.85 5.16 2.77
C VAL A 15 9.10 4.14 3.88
N SER A 16 9.98 3.18 3.61
CA SER A 16 10.37 2.17 4.58
C SER A 16 11.35 2.72 5.63
N PRO A 17 11.38 2.16 6.85
CA PRO A 17 12.26 2.64 7.93
C PRO A 17 13.76 2.55 7.59
N GLU A 18 14.19 1.51 6.88
CA GLU A 18 15.59 1.34 6.45
C GLU A 18 16.03 2.41 5.44
N LEU A 19 15.13 2.84 4.56
CA LEU A 19 15.41 3.92 3.61
C LEU A 19 15.52 5.27 4.33
N LEU A 20 14.75 5.49 5.41
CA LEU A 20 14.85 6.68 6.24
C LEU A 20 16.15 6.72 7.06
N GLN A 21 16.52 5.61 7.70
CA GLN A 21 17.65 5.54 8.62
C GLN A 21 19.00 5.40 7.91
N HIS A 22 19.06 4.53 6.90
CA HIS A 22 20.32 4.12 6.29
C HIS A 22 20.48 4.58 4.85
N ARG A 23 19.42 5.16 4.24
CA ARG A 23 19.39 5.53 2.82
C ARG A 23 19.68 4.31 1.91
N VAL A 24 19.27 3.14 2.37
CA VAL A 24 19.38 1.88 1.63
C VAL A 24 17.98 1.43 1.27
N ASP A 25 17.77 1.19 -0.01
CA ASP A 25 16.62 0.47 -0.56
C ASP A 25 16.97 -1.03 -0.68
N THR A 26 15.98 -1.86 -0.42
CA THR A 26 16.07 -3.32 -0.55
C THR A 26 14.82 -3.83 -1.25
N CYS A 27 14.84 -5.06 -1.79
CA CYS A 27 13.61 -5.68 -2.30
C CYS A 27 12.51 -5.75 -1.23
N ALA A 28 12.89 -5.87 0.05
CA ALA A 28 11.94 -5.86 1.15
C ALA A 28 11.31 -4.48 1.40
N SER A 29 11.87 -3.39 0.86
CA SER A 29 11.27 -2.05 0.94
C SER A 29 9.97 -1.97 0.12
N ASP A 30 9.86 -2.71 -0.98
CA ASP A 30 8.62 -2.80 -1.76
C ASP A 30 7.53 -3.55 -1.00
N LEU A 31 7.90 -4.55 -0.18
CA LEU A 31 6.97 -5.28 0.69
C LEU A 31 6.32 -4.38 1.74
N TRP A 32 7.10 -3.44 2.29
CA TRP A 32 6.57 -2.41 3.18
C TRP A 32 5.57 -1.50 2.45
N ALA A 33 5.94 -1.01 1.27
CA ALA A 33 5.07 -0.16 0.47
C ALA A 33 3.75 -0.87 0.10
N LEU A 34 3.82 -2.16 -0.25
CA LEU A 34 2.65 -3.01 -0.49
C LEU A 34 1.72 -3.05 0.74
N GLY A 35 2.26 -3.27 1.94
CA GLY A 35 1.48 -3.24 3.18
C GLY A 35 0.79 -1.90 3.40
N CYS A 36 1.50 -0.79 3.18
CA CYS A 36 0.93 0.56 3.26
C CYS A 36 -0.19 0.80 2.23
N ILE A 37 -0.05 0.29 1.00
CA ILE A 37 -1.06 0.42 -0.07
C ILE A 37 -2.29 -0.42 0.27
N ILE A 38 -2.14 -1.66 0.73
CA ILE A 38 -3.26 -2.51 1.15
C ILE A 38 -4.04 -1.84 2.29
N TYR A 39 -3.34 -1.34 3.30
CA TYR A 39 -3.95 -0.57 4.38
C TYR A 39 -4.74 0.64 3.85
N GLN A 40 -4.15 1.40 2.93
CA GLN A 40 -4.72 2.61 2.33
C GLN A 40 -5.95 2.32 1.45
N MET A 41 -5.97 1.21 0.70
CA MET A 41 -7.10 0.80 -0.11
C MET A 41 -8.32 0.43 0.75
N ILE A 42 -8.10 -0.16 1.92
CA ILE A 42 -9.17 -0.63 2.81
C ILE A 42 -9.67 0.49 3.73
N SER A 43 -8.76 1.26 4.32
CA SER A 43 -9.12 2.29 5.31
C SER A 43 -9.38 3.68 4.71
N GLY A 44 -9.02 3.89 3.44
CA GLY A 44 -9.10 5.19 2.78
C GLY A 44 -8.02 6.20 3.20
N LEU A 45 -7.13 5.86 4.15
CA LEU A 45 -6.00 6.68 4.57
C LEU A 45 -4.72 5.85 4.72
N PRO A 46 -3.51 6.43 4.60
CA PRO A 46 -2.29 5.66 4.75
C PRO A 46 -2.02 5.41 6.24
N PRO A 47 -1.31 4.32 6.59
CA PRO A 47 -1.09 3.96 8.01
C PRO A 47 -0.28 5.05 8.73
N PHE A 48 0.71 5.62 8.04
CA PHE A 48 1.54 6.70 8.56
C PHE A 48 1.16 8.01 7.88
N ARG A 49 0.31 8.78 8.56
CA ARG A 49 -0.03 10.15 8.16
C ARG A 49 0.11 11.10 9.34
N ALA A 50 0.74 12.24 9.07
CA ALA A 50 0.83 13.37 10.00
C ALA A 50 0.78 14.69 9.23
N SER A 51 0.81 15.81 9.95
CA SER A 51 0.76 17.17 9.37
C SER A 51 2.04 17.58 8.65
N THR A 52 3.17 16.89 8.91
CA THR A 52 4.45 17.14 8.25
C THR A 52 5.18 15.83 7.97
N ASP A 53 6.03 15.82 6.95
CA ASP A 53 6.85 14.65 6.60
C ASP A 53 7.72 14.20 7.76
N PHE A 54 8.28 15.14 8.53
CA PHE A 54 9.07 14.83 9.72
C PHE A 54 8.27 14.01 10.74
N LEU A 55 7.03 14.41 11.02
CA LEU A 55 6.15 13.66 11.94
C LEU A 55 5.75 12.31 11.34
N THR A 56 5.51 12.23 10.03
CA THR A 56 5.26 10.97 9.33
C THR A 56 6.44 10.01 9.49
N PHE A 57 7.67 10.50 9.30
CA PHE A 57 8.88 9.72 9.53
C PHE A 57 9.00 9.25 10.98
N GLN A 58 8.69 10.11 11.96
CA GLN A 58 8.68 9.69 13.36
C GLN A 58 7.68 8.57 13.64
N LYS A 59 6.49 8.60 13.01
CA LYS A 59 5.51 7.52 13.12
C LYS A 59 6.02 6.23 12.49
N ILE A 60 6.61 6.29 11.29
CA ILE A 60 7.22 5.14 10.60
C ILE A 60 8.29 4.48 11.50
N LEU A 61 9.22 5.26 12.03
CA LEU A 61 10.32 4.74 12.85
C LEU A 61 9.86 4.16 14.19
N LYS A 62 8.69 4.58 14.69
CA LYS A 62 8.07 4.05 15.92
C LYS A 62 7.07 2.93 15.66
N LEU A 63 6.80 2.62 14.38
CA LEU A 63 5.71 1.73 13.97
C LEU A 63 4.35 2.16 14.57
N ASP A 64 4.08 3.46 14.56
CA ASP A 64 2.90 4.07 15.17
C ASP A 64 1.77 4.25 14.15
N TYR A 65 0.89 3.25 14.09
CA TYR A 65 -0.37 3.26 13.32
C TYR A 65 -1.40 2.35 14.01
N GLU A 66 -2.68 2.58 13.75
CA GLU A 66 -3.78 1.81 14.33
C GLU A 66 -4.78 1.44 13.23
N PHE A 67 -5.38 0.25 13.31
CA PHE A 67 -6.42 -0.15 12.37
C PHE A 67 -7.76 0.46 12.76
N PRO A 68 -8.56 0.98 11.80
CA PRO A 68 -9.91 1.44 12.08
C PRO A 68 -10.83 0.27 12.46
N GLU A 69 -11.96 0.59 13.10
CA GLU A 69 -12.99 -0.39 13.42
C GLU A 69 -13.53 -1.06 12.13
N GLY A 70 -13.72 -2.38 12.17
CA GLY A 70 -14.21 -3.15 11.03
C GLY A 70 -13.15 -3.49 9.97
N PHE A 71 -11.86 -3.21 10.22
CA PHE A 71 -10.80 -3.63 9.31
C PHE A 71 -10.77 -5.18 9.18
N PRO A 72 -10.80 -5.76 7.96
CA PRO A 72 -10.88 -7.22 7.77
C PRO A 72 -9.71 -7.96 8.44
N ALA A 73 -9.99 -9.08 9.09
CA ALA A 73 -8.99 -9.81 9.88
C ALA A 73 -7.81 -10.30 9.04
N ASP A 74 -8.07 -10.90 7.87
CA ASP A 74 -7.00 -11.42 6.99
C ASP A 74 -6.16 -10.28 6.40
N ALA A 75 -6.78 -9.14 6.11
CA ALA A 75 -6.08 -7.96 5.64
C ALA A 75 -5.19 -7.37 6.75
N LYS A 76 -5.72 -7.33 7.98
CA LYS A 76 -4.98 -6.85 9.15
C LYS A 76 -3.73 -7.70 9.37
N ASP A 77 -3.89 -9.02 9.39
CA ASP A 77 -2.81 -9.99 9.57
C ASP A 77 -1.75 -9.85 8.47
N LEU A 78 -2.16 -9.66 7.20
CA LEU A 78 -1.22 -9.42 6.10
C LEU A 78 -0.43 -8.11 6.29
N VAL A 79 -1.12 -7.01 6.62
CA VAL A 79 -0.48 -5.71 6.84
C VAL A 79 0.48 -5.77 8.02
N GLU A 80 0.11 -6.41 9.13
CA GLU A 80 0.99 -6.58 10.30
C GLU A 80 2.27 -7.37 9.97
N LYS A 81 2.20 -8.32 9.03
CA LYS A 81 3.36 -9.11 8.58
C LYS A 81 4.22 -8.39 7.52
N LEU A 82 3.66 -7.46 6.77
CA LEU A 82 4.39 -6.66 5.75
C LEU A 82 5.00 -5.38 6.34
N VAL A 83 4.26 -4.71 7.21
CA VAL A 83 4.64 -3.44 7.84
C VAL A 83 5.40 -3.73 9.15
N VAL A 84 6.60 -4.30 8.99
CA VAL A 84 7.51 -4.67 10.09
C VAL A 84 8.81 -3.83 9.98
N LEU A 85 9.31 -3.34 11.11
CA LEU A 85 10.51 -2.48 11.16
C LEU A 85 11.76 -3.20 10.61
N ASP A 86 11.97 -4.44 11.04
CA ASP A 86 13.07 -5.28 10.56
C ASP A 86 12.70 -5.83 9.17
N HIS A 87 13.37 -5.32 8.14
CA HIS A 87 13.08 -5.66 6.75
C HIS A 87 13.30 -7.15 6.44
N ASN A 88 14.12 -7.87 7.20
CA ASN A 88 14.34 -9.31 7.00
C ASN A 88 13.21 -10.17 7.58
N LYS A 89 12.36 -9.59 8.45
CA LYS A 89 11.23 -10.29 9.08
C LYS A 89 9.90 -10.06 8.38
N ARG A 90 9.88 -9.25 7.32
CA ARG A 90 8.66 -9.02 6.53
C ARG A 90 8.27 -10.31 5.80
N LEU A 91 6.98 -10.61 5.73
CA LEU A 91 6.46 -11.69 4.89
C LEU A 91 6.94 -11.49 3.45
N GLY A 92 7.46 -12.54 2.81
CA GLY A 92 8.07 -12.46 1.48
C GLY A 92 9.56 -12.12 1.45
N ALA A 93 10.14 -11.58 2.53
CA ALA A 93 11.56 -11.19 2.54
C ALA A 93 12.53 -12.38 2.51
N SER A 94 12.06 -13.55 2.93
CA SER A 94 12.84 -14.81 2.97
C SER A 94 12.46 -15.79 1.86
N ASP A 95 11.54 -15.41 0.97
CA ASP A 95 11.07 -16.31 -0.08
C ASP A 95 12.21 -16.57 -1.08
N LEU A 96 12.32 -17.83 -1.51
CA LEU A 96 13.32 -18.24 -2.47
C LEU A 96 12.80 -17.97 -3.89
N GLY A 97 13.47 -17.07 -4.62
CA GLY A 97 13.07 -16.69 -5.98
C GLY A 97 12.12 -15.48 -6.02
N GLU A 98 11.62 -15.16 -7.20
CA GLU A 98 10.84 -13.92 -7.45
C GLU A 98 9.32 -14.12 -7.34
N THR A 99 8.87 -15.28 -6.85
CA THR A 99 7.44 -15.64 -6.85
C THR A 99 6.70 -15.14 -5.61
N TYR A 100 7.39 -14.81 -4.51
CA TYR A 100 6.76 -14.34 -3.25
C TYR A 100 5.64 -15.28 -2.76
N ASP A 101 5.91 -16.59 -2.76
CA ASP A 101 4.92 -17.64 -2.45
C ASP A 101 4.24 -17.43 -1.08
N SER A 102 4.97 -16.94 -0.07
CA SER A 102 4.41 -16.70 1.26
C SER A 102 3.36 -15.60 1.27
N ILE A 103 3.48 -14.61 0.38
CA ILE A 103 2.48 -13.56 0.17
C ILE A 103 1.31 -14.11 -0.63
N ARG A 104 1.57 -14.81 -1.74
CA ARG A 104 0.52 -15.35 -2.63
C ARG A 104 -0.38 -16.37 -1.95
N GLN A 105 0.14 -17.12 -0.99
CA GLN A 105 -0.59 -18.12 -0.21
C GLN A 105 -1.30 -17.55 1.03
N HIS A 106 -1.17 -16.24 1.29
CA HIS A 106 -1.83 -15.62 2.44
C HIS A 106 -3.36 -15.69 2.30
N PRO A 107 -4.14 -15.95 3.38
CA PRO A 107 -5.60 -16.01 3.33
C PRO A 107 -6.28 -14.78 2.70
N PHE A 108 -5.65 -13.61 2.82
CA PHE A 108 -6.10 -12.38 2.15
C PHE A 108 -6.25 -12.52 0.62
N PHE A 109 -5.44 -13.39 -0.01
CA PHE A 109 -5.47 -13.68 -1.44
C PHE A 109 -6.11 -15.04 -1.76
N GLU A 110 -6.90 -15.60 -0.85
CA GLU A 110 -7.62 -16.84 -1.10
C GLU A 110 -8.52 -16.72 -2.34
N GLY A 111 -8.44 -17.72 -3.23
CA GLY A 111 -9.22 -17.77 -4.47
C GLY A 111 -8.61 -17.04 -5.67
N ILE A 112 -7.44 -16.38 -5.50
CA ILE A 112 -6.73 -15.76 -6.63
C ILE A 112 -5.98 -16.83 -7.43
N ASP A 113 -6.31 -16.95 -8.72
CA ASP A 113 -5.51 -17.71 -9.68
C ASP A 113 -4.36 -16.82 -10.20
N TRP A 114 -3.19 -16.97 -9.56
CA TRP A 114 -1.98 -16.23 -9.88
C TRP A 114 -1.33 -16.62 -11.21
N GLU A 115 -1.64 -17.81 -11.76
CA GLU A 115 -1.08 -18.27 -13.04
C GLU A 115 -1.80 -17.68 -14.24
N ASN A 116 -3.09 -17.34 -14.09
CA ASN A 116 -3.89 -16.79 -15.19
C ASN A 116 -4.45 -15.39 -14.87
N VAL A 117 -3.92 -14.70 -13.85
CA VAL A 117 -4.42 -13.38 -13.41
C VAL A 117 -4.44 -12.34 -14.53
N TRP A 118 -3.50 -12.42 -15.48
CA TRP A 118 -3.42 -11.53 -16.65
C TRP A 118 -4.44 -11.84 -17.74
N GLU A 119 -5.07 -13.02 -17.71
CA GLU A 119 -6.13 -13.43 -18.65
C GLU A 119 -7.53 -13.21 -18.07
N GLN A 120 -7.63 -12.96 -16.77
CA GLN A 120 -8.90 -12.74 -16.10
C GLN A 120 -9.53 -11.41 -16.52
N THR A 121 -10.86 -11.40 -16.59
CA THR A 121 -11.60 -10.15 -16.83
C THR A 121 -11.43 -9.24 -15.61
N PRO A 122 -10.94 -8.00 -15.79
CA PRO A 122 -10.73 -7.11 -14.67
C PRO A 122 -12.08 -6.77 -14.00
N PRO A 123 -12.10 -6.59 -12.67
CA PRO A 123 -13.31 -6.19 -11.97
C PRO A 123 -13.77 -4.80 -12.47
N LYS A 124 -15.09 -4.61 -12.57
CA LYS A 124 -15.67 -3.30 -12.92
C LYS A 124 -15.31 -2.28 -11.84
N ILE A 125 -14.65 -1.20 -12.23
CA ILE A 125 -14.39 -0.06 -11.34
C ILE A 125 -15.57 0.89 -11.47
N SER A 126 -16.40 1.00 -10.42
CA SER A 126 -17.44 2.02 -10.36
C SER A 126 -16.92 3.27 -9.66
N PRO A 127 -17.26 4.47 -10.15
CA PRO A 127 -16.93 5.71 -9.42
C PRO A 127 -17.58 5.69 -8.04
N TYR A 128 -16.86 6.21 -7.05
CA TYR A 128 -17.41 6.39 -5.72
C TYR A 128 -18.52 7.45 -5.78
N LEU A 129 -19.78 7.02 -5.62
CA LEU A 129 -20.94 7.89 -5.54
C LEU A 129 -21.38 8.03 -4.08
N PRO A 130 -20.96 9.09 -3.36
CA PRO A 130 -21.43 9.32 -2.00
C PRO A 130 -22.94 9.61 -2.01
N GLY A 131 -23.74 8.64 -1.56
CA GLY A 131 -25.19 8.79 -1.37
C GLY A 131 -26.10 8.27 -2.49
N GLY A 132 -25.57 7.55 -3.50
CA GLY A 132 -26.37 6.93 -4.55
C GLY A 132 -26.60 5.43 -4.34
N SER A 133 -27.82 4.95 -4.57
CA SER A 133 -28.12 3.52 -4.70
C SER A 133 -27.25 2.89 -5.80
N PHE A 134 -26.77 1.66 -5.56
CA PHE A 134 -25.85 0.87 -6.40
C PHE A 134 -26.33 0.55 -7.84
N GLU A 135 -27.34 1.22 -8.37
CA GLU A 135 -28.02 0.85 -9.62
C GLU A 135 -27.88 1.84 -10.78
N GLU A 136 -27.19 2.97 -10.63
CA GLU A 136 -26.93 3.85 -11.78
C GLU A 136 -25.53 3.60 -12.36
N GLU A 137 -25.51 2.94 -13.51
CA GLU A 137 -24.32 2.75 -14.33
C GLU A 137 -23.81 4.12 -14.81
N TYR A 138 -22.68 4.57 -14.29
CA TYR A 138 -22.07 5.85 -14.67
C TYR A 138 -21.72 5.83 -16.16
N THR A 139 -22.42 6.64 -16.96
CA THR A 139 -22.10 6.89 -18.36
C THR A 139 -21.26 8.16 -18.46
N VAL A 140 -20.09 8.04 -19.11
CA VAL A 140 -19.27 9.21 -19.45
C VAL A 140 -20.09 10.09 -20.40
N PRO A 141 -20.43 11.33 -20.04
CA PRO A 141 -21.20 12.17 -20.93
C PRO A 141 -20.39 12.52 -22.20
N ASP A 142 -21.05 12.50 -23.35
CA ASP A 142 -20.43 12.71 -24.67
C ASP A 142 -19.70 14.07 -24.84
N TYR A 143 -19.86 14.99 -23.88
CA TYR A 143 -19.26 16.33 -23.90
C TYR A 143 -17.91 16.42 -23.16
N LEU A 144 -17.42 15.35 -22.53
CA LEU A 144 -16.09 15.34 -21.96
C LEU A 144 -15.06 15.07 -23.07
N GLU A 145 -14.34 16.12 -23.49
CA GLU A 145 -13.16 15.94 -24.35
C GLU A 145 -12.04 15.23 -23.57
N PRO A 146 -11.40 14.19 -24.13
CA PRO A 146 -10.28 13.52 -23.47
C PRO A 146 -9.09 14.46 -23.33
N GLY A 147 -8.62 14.70 -22.10
CA GLY A 147 -7.29 15.27 -21.83
C GLY A 147 -7.22 16.68 -21.22
N LEU A 148 -8.20 17.09 -20.41
CA LEU A 148 -8.06 18.23 -19.48
C LEU A 148 -7.64 17.76 -18.07
#